data_AF-A0A177VAC3-F1
#
_entry.id   AF-A0A177VAC3-F1
#
_cell.length_a   1.000
_cell.length_b   1.000
_cell.length_c   1.000
_cell.angle_alpha   90.00
_cell.angle_beta   90.00
_cell.angle_gamma   90.00
#
_symmetry.space_group_name_H-M   'P 1'
#
loop_
_entity.id
_entity.type
_entity.pdbx_description
1 polymer ?
#
loop_
_entity_poly.entity_id
_entity_poly.type
_entity_poly.pdbx_seq_one_letter_code
_entity_poly.pdbx_strand_id
1 'polypeptide(L)'
;MSRLDDSDDSLSTAASPTFDQLNFLLISRGYTNKPLLIPSGTSEATIQALSNTIHALLSQREEDIEVREQLGAQNRTLTATVERLKRSVDEEMRKSEDLERKLESIKVKADSALAAHATVVAAHKQTQAVLIRARTDLQCVKVAAHQYRLSLNRGSERLKSKLAETSLTALRSVVPALRVATGAFSDYKGVRGALMQAQLRSTASSGTVSDGHGAGGSGVVLKEQLTELDRSLSSRSNMPPRKRKAPAEARSEESSKSPPKRKPRLEEASKRASGSLRLSRIGALRDTSTSGGISSRSS
;
A
#
# COMPACT_ATOMS: atom_id res chain seq x y z
N MET A 1 -9.72 54.51 10.81
CA MET A 1 -10.83 54.58 9.83
C MET A 1 -11.94 53.73 10.44
N SER A 2 -13.07 54.22 10.92
CA SER A 2 -13.68 55.55 10.86
C SER A 2 -14.69 55.60 12.01
N ARG A 3 -14.90 56.79 12.58
CA ARG A 3 -15.93 57.11 13.58
C ARG A 3 -17.32 56.70 13.06
N LEU A 4 -18.08 55.95 13.87
CA LEU A 4 -19.53 55.84 13.72
C LEU A 4 -20.14 56.93 14.60
N ASP A 5 -20.47 58.05 13.96
CA ASP A 5 -21.43 59.03 14.47
C ASP A 5 -22.83 58.45 14.20
N ASP A 6 -23.46 57.85 15.22
CA ASP A 6 -24.90 57.63 15.23
C ASP A 6 -25.57 58.94 15.67
N SER A 7 -25.66 59.88 14.73
CA SER A 7 -26.54 61.05 14.83
C SER A 7 -27.87 60.72 14.17
N ASP A 8 -28.70 59.96 14.88
CA ASP A 8 -30.08 59.61 14.51
C ASP A 8 -31.07 60.73 14.90
N ASP A 9 -30.66 61.99 14.75
CA ASP A 9 -31.44 63.18 15.12
C ASP A 9 -32.18 63.80 13.91
N SER A 10 -32.71 62.95 13.03
CA SER A 10 -33.58 63.38 11.92
C SER A 10 -34.85 62.54 11.82
N LEU A 11 -35.43 62.17 12.96
CA LEU A 11 -36.88 61.94 13.02
C LEU A 11 -37.56 63.30 12.90
N SER A 12 -37.67 63.73 11.65
CA SER A 12 -38.52 64.79 11.15
C SER A 12 -39.68 65.07 12.09
N THR A 13 -39.70 66.28 12.65
CA THR A 13 -40.93 66.94 13.09
C THR A 13 -41.81 67.16 11.86
N ALA A 14 -42.31 66.07 11.27
CA ALA A 14 -43.21 66.10 10.15
C ALA A 14 -44.49 66.76 10.66
N ALA A 15 -44.74 68.00 10.21
CA ALA A 15 -46.00 68.65 10.43
C ALA A 15 -47.12 67.64 10.11
N SER A 16 -48.01 67.41 11.07
CA SER A 16 -49.10 66.45 10.91
C SER A 16 -49.84 66.80 9.61
N PRO A 17 -49.90 65.88 8.64
CA PRO A 17 -50.41 66.18 7.31
C PRO A 17 -51.85 66.66 7.43
N THR A 18 -52.17 67.70 6.67
CA THR A 18 -53.55 68.22 6.64
C THR A 18 -54.48 67.16 6.05
N PHE A 19 -55.74 67.13 6.46
CA PHE A 19 -56.71 66.13 6.01
C PHE A 19 -56.80 66.04 4.46
N ASP A 20 -56.68 67.17 3.76
CA ASP A 20 -56.66 67.22 2.29
C ASP A 20 -55.40 66.54 1.69
N GLN A 21 -54.25 66.68 2.36
CA GLN A 21 -53.01 66.01 1.96
C GLN A 21 -53.16 64.50 2.13
N LEU A 22 -53.76 64.04 3.23
CA LEU A 22 -54.08 62.62 3.43
C LEU A 22 -55.07 62.09 2.39
N ASN A 23 -56.07 62.89 2.02
CA ASN A 23 -57.01 62.54 0.96
C ASN A 23 -56.30 62.37 -0.39
N PHE A 24 -55.38 63.27 -0.73
CA PHE A 24 -54.55 63.13 -1.92
C PHE A 24 -53.65 61.89 -1.86
N LEU A 25 -53.07 61.60 -0.70
CA LEU A 25 -52.21 60.43 -0.46
C LEU A 25 -52.98 59.10 -0.60
N LEU A 26 -54.21 59.04 -0.07
CA LEU A 26 -55.10 57.89 -0.21
C LEU A 26 -55.50 57.64 -1.67
N ILE A 27 -55.83 58.69 -2.43
CA ILE A 27 -56.21 58.57 -3.83
C ILE A 27 -55.02 58.19 -4.70
N SER A 28 -53.88 58.87 -4.54
CA SER A 28 -52.67 58.62 -5.35
C SER A 28 -52.11 57.21 -5.15
N ARG A 29 -52.24 56.64 -3.95
CA ARG A 29 -51.89 55.24 -3.67
C ARG A 29 -53.01 54.25 -4.00
N GLY A 30 -54.17 54.72 -4.43
CA GLY A 30 -55.29 53.89 -4.86
C GLY A 30 -56.09 53.22 -3.73
N TYR A 31 -55.95 53.70 -2.48
CA TYR A 31 -56.75 53.20 -1.36
C TYR A 31 -58.21 53.64 -1.45
N THR A 32 -58.48 54.83 -2.02
CA THR A 32 -59.82 55.33 -2.29
C THR A 32 -59.90 55.91 -3.70
N ASN A 33 -61.06 55.77 -4.35
CA ASN A 33 -61.30 56.32 -5.69
C ASN A 33 -61.85 57.76 -5.65
N LYS A 34 -62.26 58.24 -4.47
CA LYS A 34 -62.89 59.55 -4.24
C LYS A 34 -62.39 60.14 -2.92
N PRO A 35 -62.32 61.47 -2.78
CA PRO A 35 -61.94 62.10 -1.53
C PRO A 35 -62.97 61.78 -0.44
N LEU A 36 -62.48 61.55 0.77
CA LEU A 36 -63.29 61.40 1.96
C LEU A 36 -63.95 62.75 2.25
N LEU A 37 -65.27 62.77 2.25
CA LEU A 37 -66.06 63.95 2.58
C LEU A 37 -66.37 63.92 4.08
N ILE A 38 -65.96 64.97 4.80
CA ILE A 38 -66.30 65.15 6.20
C ILE A 38 -67.68 65.83 6.27
N PRO A 39 -68.65 65.29 7.02
CA PRO A 39 -69.96 65.92 7.20
C PRO A 39 -69.84 67.34 7.79
N SER A 40 -70.60 68.28 7.25
CA SER A 40 -70.68 69.64 7.78
C SER A 40 -71.17 69.64 9.24
N GLY A 41 -70.35 70.12 10.17
CA GLY A 41 -70.68 70.21 11.60
C GLY A 41 -69.89 69.27 12.52
N THR A 42 -68.95 68.46 12.00
CA THR A 42 -68.01 67.70 12.84
C THR A 42 -67.05 68.63 13.60
N SER A 43 -66.78 68.32 14.86
CA SER A 43 -65.83 69.11 15.66
C SER A 43 -64.41 68.95 15.14
N GLU A 44 -63.63 70.03 15.16
CA GLU A 44 -62.23 70.03 14.71
C GLU A 44 -61.38 68.96 15.41
N ALA A 45 -61.63 68.72 16.70
CA ALA A 45 -60.99 67.66 17.46
C ALA A 45 -61.22 66.25 16.87
N THR A 46 -62.43 65.98 16.35
CA THR A 46 -62.73 64.68 15.71
C THR A 46 -62.07 64.55 14.34
N ILE A 47 -61.97 65.65 13.59
CA ILE A 47 -61.27 65.69 12.29
C ILE A 47 -59.78 65.45 12.51
N GLN A 48 -59.19 66.08 13.52
CA GLN A 48 -57.78 65.89 13.86
C GLN A 48 -57.49 64.47 14.35
N ALA A 49 -58.37 63.89 15.19
CA ALA A 49 -58.26 62.50 15.62
C ALA A 49 -58.35 61.52 14.44
N LEU A 50 -59.24 61.76 13.49
CA LEU A 50 -59.37 60.98 12.26
C LEU A 50 -58.11 61.10 11.39
N SER A 51 -57.61 62.32 11.17
CA SER A 51 -56.37 62.58 10.43
C SER A 51 -55.19 61.82 11.03
N ASN A 52 -54.99 61.92 12.35
CA ASN A 52 -53.94 61.19 13.06
C ASN A 52 -54.09 59.66 12.92
N THR A 53 -55.32 59.15 12.99
CA THR A 53 -55.59 57.71 12.84
C THR A 53 -55.29 57.23 11.41
N ILE A 54 -55.74 57.97 10.39
CA ILE A 54 -55.46 57.65 8.98
C ILE A 54 -53.97 57.70 8.70
N HIS A 55 -53.27 58.71 9.23
CA HIS A 55 -51.83 58.82 9.08
C HIS A 55 -51.10 57.65 9.75
N ALA A 56 -51.48 57.28 10.97
CA ALA A 56 -50.91 56.13 11.67
C ALA A 56 -51.12 54.83 10.89
N LEU A 57 -52.32 54.60 10.34
CA LEU A 57 -52.62 53.44 9.50
C LEU A 57 -51.81 53.43 8.18
N LEU A 58 -51.60 54.59 7.56
CA LEU A 58 -50.76 54.71 6.37
C LEU A 58 -49.29 54.42 6.67
N SER A 59 -48.76 54.96 7.78
CA SER A 59 -47.39 54.69 8.25
C SER A 59 -47.19 53.19 8.49
N GLN A 60 -48.08 52.59 9.27
CA GLN A 60 -48.05 51.16 9.54
C GLN A 60 -48.12 50.33 8.24
N ARG A 61 -48.93 50.77 7.27
CA ARG A 61 -49.07 50.06 5.99
C ARG A 61 -47.81 50.15 5.13
N GLU A 62 -47.08 51.26 5.18
CA GLU A 62 -45.79 51.41 4.50
C GLU A 62 -44.76 50.44 5.09
N GLU A 63 -44.65 50.41 6.42
CA GLU A 63 -43.78 49.47 7.15
C GLU A 63 -44.13 48.01 6.80
N ASP A 64 -45.43 47.66 6.78
CA ASP A 64 -45.90 46.32 6.39
C ASP A 64 -45.49 45.94 4.96
N ILE A 65 -45.49 46.90 4.03
CA ILE A 65 -45.07 46.66 2.64
C ILE A 65 -43.56 46.44 2.59
N GLU A 66 -42.78 47.28 3.24
CA GLU A 66 -41.31 47.15 3.30
C GLU A 66 -40.91 45.81 3.92
N VAL A 67 -41.51 45.41 5.04
CA VAL A 67 -41.25 44.12 5.68
C VAL A 67 -41.61 42.97 4.74
N ARG A 68 -42.74 43.06 4.02
CA ARG A 68 -43.14 42.03 3.05
C ARG A 68 -42.16 41.92 1.89
N GLU A 69 -41.66 43.05 1.38
CA GLU A 69 -40.66 43.09 0.31
C GLU A 69 -39.32 42.49 0.78
N GLN A 70 -38.86 42.86 1.97
CA GLN A 70 -37.66 42.29 2.60
C GLN A 70 -37.79 40.78 2.80
N LEU A 71 -38.91 40.31 3.37
CA LEU A 71 -39.18 38.88 3.53
C LEU A 71 -39.24 38.16 2.17
N GLY A 72 -39.83 38.78 1.15
CA GLY A 72 -39.85 38.25 -0.21
C GLY A 72 -38.45 38.11 -0.81
N ALA A 73 -37.59 39.11 -0.65
CA ALA A 73 -36.21 39.07 -1.10
C ALA A 73 -35.38 38.01 -0.34
N GLN A 74 -35.55 37.90 0.97
CA GLN A 74 -34.91 36.87 1.79
C GLN A 74 -35.37 35.48 1.37
N ASN A 75 -36.66 35.26 1.14
CA ASN A 75 -37.19 33.97 0.73
C ASN A 75 -36.64 33.53 -0.64
N ARG A 76 -36.55 34.45 -1.62
CA ARG A 76 -35.90 34.17 -2.91
C ARG A 76 -34.42 33.81 -2.73
N THR A 77 -33.71 34.52 -1.85
CA THR A 77 -32.30 34.26 -1.56
C THR A 77 -32.11 32.89 -0.90
N LEU A 78 -32.92 32.56 0.12
CA LEU A 78 -32.90 31.27 0.79
C LEU A 78 -33.27 30.12 -0.15
N THR A 79 -34.23 30.32 -1.03
CA THR A 79 -34.58 29.32 -2.05
C THR A 79 -33.40 29.06 -2.99
N ALA A 80 -32.75 30.13 -3.47
CA ALA A 80 -31.57 30.01 -4.32
C ALA A 80 -30.38 29.33 -3.61
N THR A 81 -30.15 29.60 -2.32
CA THR A 81 -29.08 28.94 -1.56
C THR A 81 -29.39 27.47 -1.32
N VAL A 82 -30.64 27.12 -0.99
CA VAL A 82 -31.08 25.73 -0.82
C VAL A 82 -30.90 24.94 -2.12
N GLU A 83 -31.28 25.50 -3.27
CA GLU A 83 -31.06 24.84 -4.56
C GLU A 83 -29.58 24.62 -4.87
N ARG A 84 -28.71 25.62 -4.60
CA ARG A 84 -27.26 25.48 -4.79
C ARG A 84 -26.69 24.39 -3.87
N LEU A 85 -27.12 24.35 -2.60
CA LEU A 85 -26.69 23.33 -1.66
C LEU A 85 -27.15 21.93 -2.07
N LYS A 86 -28.38 21.78 -2.57
CA LYS A 86 -28.87 20.50 -3.11
C LYS A 86 -28.00 20.00 -4.27
N ARG A 87 -27.71 20.86 -5.25
CA ARG A 87 -26.81 20.51 -6.38
C ARG A 87 -25.42 20.09 -5.87
N SER A 88 -24.86 20.84 -4.92
CA SER A 88 -23.57 20.52 -4.30
C SER A 88 -23.59 19.15 -3.60
N VAL A 89 -24.64 18.84 -2.82
CA VAL A 89 -24.81 17.54 -2.16
C VAL A 89 -24.90 16.42 -3.19
N ASP A 90 -25.68 16.60 -4.27
CA ASP A 90 -25.81 15.60 -5.33
C ASP A 90 -24.46 15.34 -6.05
N GLU A 91 -23.67 16.39 -6.26
CA GLU A 91 -22.32 16.27 -6.84
C GLU A 91 -21.36 15.52 -5.90
N GLU A 92 -21.36 15.83 -4.60
CA GLU A 92 -20.53 15.13 -3.63
C GLU A 92 -20.96 13.66 -3.44
N MET A 93 -22.26 13.36 -3.50
CA MET A 93 -22.76 11.98 -3.50
C MET A 93 -22.22 11.19 -4.70
N ARG A 94 -22.30 11.75 -5.91
CA ARG A 94 -21.74 11.11 -7.12
C ARG A 94 -20.24 10.89 -7.01
N LYS A 95 -19.50 11.86 -6.47
CA LYS A 95 -18.05 11.71 -6.20
C LYS A 95 -17.79 10.60 -5.20
N SER A 96 -18.61 10.48 -4.16
CA SER A 96 -18.50 9.42 -3.15
C SER A 96 -18.69 8.04 -3.79
N GLU A 97 -19.74 7.85 -4.60
CA GLU A 97 -19.97 6.61 -5.33
C GLU A 97 -18.80 6.24 -6.26
N ASP A 98 -18.22 7.23 -6.96
CA ASP A 98 -17.05 6.99 -7.82
C ASP A 98 -15.81 6.60 -7.03
N LEU A 99 -15.61 7.16 -5.83
CA LEU A 99 -14.53 6.78 -4.94
C LEU A 99 -14.74 5.37 -4.38
N GLU A 100 -15.97 4.99 -4.05
CA GLU A 100 -16.32 3.63 -3.61
C GLU A 100 -16.01 2.60 -4.71
N ARG A 101 -16.44 2.85 -5.96
CA ARG A 101 -16.10 2.00 -7.13
C ARG A 101 -14.59 1.85 -7.33
N LYS A 102 -13.83 2.95 -7.19
CA LYS A 102 -12.37 2.93 -7.29
C LYS A 102 -11.74 2.12 -6.16
N LEU A 103 -12.25 2.28 -4.93
CA LEU A 103 -11.79 1.55 -3.76
C LEU A 103 -12.03 0.04 -3.93
N GLU A 104 -13.21 -0.36 -4.41
CA GLU A 104 -13.53 -1.75 -4.73
C GLU A 104 -12.58 -2.32 -5.80
N SER A 105 -12.33 -1.58 -6.87
CA SER A 105 -11.36 -1.99 -7.90
C SER A 105 -9.94 -2.19 -7.33
N ILE A 106 -9.51 -1.31 -6.42
CA ILE A 106 -8.20 -1.42 -5.77
C ILE A 106 -8.18 -2.62 -4.82
N LYS A 107 -9.26 -2.89 -4.06
CA LYS A 107 -9.38 -4.08 -3.22
C LYS A 107 -9.21 -5.36 -4.04
N VAL A 108 -9.94 -5.48 -5.15
CA VAL A 108 -9.83 -6.65 -6.05
C VAL A 108 -8.40 -6.83 -6.57
N LYS A 109 -7.73 -5.74 -6.95
CA LYS A 109 -6.32 -5.79 -7.37
C LYS A 109 -5.38 -6.21 -6.24
N ALA A 110 -5.61 -5.72 -5.02
CA ALA A 110 -4.83 -6.10 -3.85
C ALA A 110 -5.00 -7.58 -3.51
N ASP A 111 -6.23 -8.09 -3.53
CA ASP A 111 -6.53 -9.51 -3.28
C ASP A 111 -5.89 -10.41 -4.34
N SER A 112 -5.95 -10.01 -5.61
CA SER A 112 -5.26 -10.71 -6.70
C SER A 112 -3.74 -10.72 -6.52
N ALA A 113 -3.14 -9.60 -6.12
CA ALA A 113 -1.71 -9.51 -5.86
C ALA A 113 -1.29 -10.36 -4.66
N LEU A 114 -2.09 -10.41 -3.60
CA LEU A 114 -1.87 -11.27 -2.44
C LEU A 114 -1.96 -12.75 -2.81
N ALA A 115 -2.94 -13.14 -3.64
CA ALA A 115 -3.05 -14.50 -4.15
C ALA A 115 -1.82 -14.89 -4.99
N ALA A 116 -1.38 -14.02 -5.90
CA ALA A 116 -0.16 -14.24 -6.69
C ALA A 116 1.10 -14.32 -5.82
N HIS A 117 1.21 -13.51 -4.77
CA HIS A 117 2.31 -13.61 -3.81
C HIS A 117 2.30 -14.95 -3.08
N ALA A 118 1.13 -15.43 -2.64
CA ALA A 118 1.00 -16.73 -1.97
C ALA A 118 1.44 -17.90 -2.86
N THR A 119 1.11 -17.88 -4.16
CA THR A 119 1.55 -18.92 -5.11
C THR A 119 3.06 -18.90 -5.32
N VAL A 120 3.66 -17.70 -5.44
CA VAL A 120 5.13 -17.56 -5.55
C VAL A 120 5.84 -18.07 -4.30
N VAL A 121 5.33 -17.76 -3.10
CA VAL A 121 5.89 -18.26 -1.84
C VAL A 121 5.81 -19.79 -1.76
N ALA A 122 4.67 -20.38 -2.17
CA ALA A 122 4.51 -21.83 -2.22
C ALA A 122 5.49 -22.49 -3.20
N ALA A 123 5.62 -21.93 -4.41
CA ALA A 123 6.58 -22.40 -5.41
C ALA A 123 8.02 -22.29 -4.90
N HIS A 124 8.38 -21.19 -4.25
CA HIS A 124 9.71 -21.01 -3.67
C HIS A 124 10.04 -22.09 -2.63
N LYS A 125 9.11 -22.35 -1.68
CA LYS A 125 9.26 -23.42 -0.69
C LYS A 125 9.46 -24.80 -1.34
N GLN A 126 8.69 -25.09 -2.40
CA GLN A 126 8.83 -26.32 -3.16
C GLN A 126 10.22 -26.43 -3.83
N THR A 127 10.68 -25.36 -4.50
CA THR A 127 12.02 -25.35 -5.12
C THR A 127 13.14 -25.52 -4.09
N GLN A 128 13.00 -24.91 -2.92
CA GLN A 128 13.95 -25.07 -1.81
C GLN A 128 14.00 -26.53 -1.33
N ALA A 129 12.85 -27.18 -1.18
CA ALA A 129 12.78 -28.60 -0.80
C ALA A 129 13.43 -29.51 -1.85
N VAL A 130 13.22 -29.23 -3.14
CA VAL A 130 13.86 -29.97 -4.24
C VAL A 130 15.38 -29.77 -4.23
N LEU A 131 15.86 -28.55 -3.99
CA LEU A 131 17.30 -28.26 -3.91
C LEU A 131 17.97 -29.03 -2.77
N ILE A 132 17.33 -29.07 -1.59
CA ILE A 132 17.84 -29.83 -0.44
C ILE A 132 17.95 -31.32 -0.79
N ARG A 133 16.93 -31.90 -1.43
CA ARG A 133 16.96 -33.30 -1.90
C ARG A 133 18.07 -33.54 -2.92
N ALA A 134 18.20 -32.68 -3.92
CA ALA A 134 19.26 -32.80 -4.93
C ALA A 134 20.67 -32.72 -4.29
N ARG A 135 20.85 -31.87 -3.25
CA ARG A 135 22.09 -31.79 -2.49
C ARG A 135 22.38 -33.08 -1.73
N THR A 136 21.38 -33.68 -1.09
CA THR A 136 21.54 -34.96 -0.39
C THR A 136 21.86 -36.09 -1.37
N ASP A 137 21.17 -36.13 -2.52
CA ASP A 137 21.40 -37.15 -3.56
C ASP A 137 22.81 -37.05 -4.13
N LEU A 138 23.29 -35.83 -4.41
CA LEU A 138 24.65 -35.60 -4.85
C LEU A 138 25.68 -36.08 -3.82
N GLN A 139 25.42 -35.86 -2.52
CA GLN A 139 26.29 -36.34 -1.46
C GLN A 139 26.30 -37.88 -1.39
N CYS A 140 25.15 -38.54 -1.54
CA CYS A 140 25.05 -39.99 -1.63
C CYS A 140 25.84 -40.54 -2.83
N VAL A 141 25.70 -39.93 -4.01
CA VAL A 141 26.45 -40.32 -5.22
C VAL A 141 27.96 -40.14 -5.02
N LYS A 142 28.40 -39.03 -4.41
CA LYS A 142 29.82 -38.80 -4.09
C LYS A 142 30.38 -39.89 -3.18
N VAL A 143 29.65 -40.25 -2.13
CA VAL A 143 30.05 -41.33 -1.21
C VAL A 143 30.09 -42.69 -1.94
N ALA A 144 29.06 -43.01 -2.71
CA ALA A 144 28.98 -44.25 -3.47
C ALA A 144 30.12 -44.38 -4.50
N ALA A 145 30.40 -43.31 -5.25
CA ALA A 145 31.50 -43.27 -6.22
C ALA A 145 32.87 -43.46 -5.54
N HIS A 146 33.06 -42.84 -4.37
CA HIS A 146 34.29 -43.03 -3.58
C HIS A 146 34.44 -44.48 -3.12
N GLN A 147 33.37 -45.09 -2.60
CA GLN A 147 33.37 -46.49 -2.16
C GLN A 147 33.61 -47.45 -3.33
N TYR A 148 32.99 -47.20 -4.48
CA TYR A 148 33.21 -47.97 -5.70
C TYR A 148 34.68 -47.93 -6.13
N ARG A 149 35.30 -46.74 -6.14
CA ARG A 149 36.73 -46.57 -6.46
C ARG A 149 37.63 -47.33 -5.49
N LEU A 150 37.34 -47.29 -4.18
CA LEU A 150 38.09 -48.06 -3.18
C LEU A 150 37.96 -49.58 -3.41
N SER A 151 36.76 -50.06 -3.73
CA SER A 151 36.51 -51.47 -4.05
C SER A 151 37.31 -51.92 -5.28
N LEU A 152 37.30 -51.10 -6.33
CA LEU A 152 38.04 -51.36 -7.58
C LEU A 152 39.56 -51.40 -7.34
N ASN A 153 40.09 -50.47 -6.54
CA ASN A 153 41.51 -50.48 -6.15
C ASN A 153 41.89 -51.77 -5.43
N ARG A 154 41.13 -52.17 -4.40
CA ARG A 154 41.35 -53.44 -3.67
C ARG A 154 41.25 -54.66 -4.58
N GLY A 155 40.29 -54.67 -5.51
CA GLY A 155 40.16 -55.71 -6.52
C GLY A 155 41.39 -55.78 -7.43
N SER A 156 41.88 -54.63 -7.90
CA SER A 156 43.08 -54.54 -8.73
C SER A 156 44.33 -55.02 -8.00
N GLU A 157 44.49 -54.70 -6.71
CA GLU A 157 45.59 -55.15 -5.87
C GLU A 157 45.58 -56.68 -5.70
N ARG A 158 44.40 -57.27 -5.45
CA ARG A 158 44.24 -58.73 -5.38
C ARG A 158 44.55 -59.43 -6.71
N LEU A 159 44.19 -58.83 -7.84
CA LEU A 159 44.52 -59.38 -9.15
C LEU A 159 46.02 -59.28 -9.43
N LYS A 160 46.66 -58.16 -9.07
CA LYS A 160 48.11 -57.98 -9.17
C LYS A 160 48.87 -58.99 -8.31
N SER A 161 48.42 -59.23 -7.07
CA SER A 161 49.07 -60.22 -6.20
C SER A 161 48.96 -61.64 -6.77
N LYS A 162 47.77 -62.05 -7.24
CA LYS A 162 47.57 -63.34 -7.90
C LYS A 162 48.40 -63.48 -9.18
N LEU A 163 48.49 -62.43 -9.99
CA LEU A 163 49.31 -62.42 -11.21
C LEU A 163 50.79 -62.58 -10.86
N ALA A 164 51.28 -61.90 -9.82
CA ALA A 164 52.64 -62.05 -9.35
C ALA A 164 52.92 -63.47 -8.84
N GLU A 165 52.01 -64.05 -8.05
CA GLU A 165 52.11 -65.42 -7.54
C GLU A 165 52.13 -66.47 -8.67
N THR A 166 51.20 -66.36 -9.63
CA THR A 166 51.13 -67.27 -10.79
C THR A 166 52.33 -67.11 -11.70
N SER A 167 52.81 -65.88 -11.93
CA SER A 167 54.03 -65.63 -12.70
C SER A 167 55.27 -66.21 -12.02
N LEU A 168 55.42 -66.03 -10.70
CA LEU A 168 56.50 -66.65 -9.93
C LEU A 168 56.44 -68.18 -9.97
N THR A 169 55.24 -68.75 -9.89
CA THR A 169 55.05 -70.21 -9.97
C THR A 169 55.40 -70.74 -11.37
N ALA A 170 55.00 -70.04 -12.43
CA ALA A 170 55.36 -70.38 -13.80
C ALA A 170 56.87 -70.25 -14.05
N LEU A 171 57.52 -69.19 -13.55
CA LEU A 171 58.97 -69.05 -13.63
C LEU A 171 59.69 -70.20 -12.91
N ARG A 172 59.16 -70.68 -11.77
CA ARG A 172 59.72 -71.84 -11.06
C ARG A 172 59.51 -73.16 -11.79
N SER A 173 58.43 -73.31 -12.57
CA SER A 173 58.14 -74.56 -13.27
C SER A 173 58.80 -74.67 -14.66
N VAL A 174 59.09 -73.54 -15.31
CA VAL A 174 59.64 -73.51 -16.69
C VAL A 174 61.16 -73.41 -16.73
N VAL A 175 61.83 -73.03 -15.63
CA VAL A 175 63.30 -72.94 -15.59
C VAL A 175 63.89 -74.29 -15.16
N PRO A 176 64.59 -75.04 -16.05
CA PRO A 176 65.44 -76.15 -15.62
C PRO A 176 66.47 -75.58 -14.65
N ALA A 177 66.92 -76.36 -13.67
CA ALA A 177 67.88 -75.96 -12.65
C ALA A 177 69.21 -75.44 -13.25
N LEU A 178 69.22 -74.20 -13.72
CA LEU A 178 70.41 -73.49 -14.12
C LEU A 178 71.11 -73.07 -12.83
N ARG A 179 72.07 -73.89 -12.41
CA ARG A 179 73.11 -73.47 -11.47
C ARG A 179 73.85 -72.30 -12.11
N VAL A 180 73.44 -71.07 -11.82
CA VAL A 180 74.28 -69.91 -12.07
C VAL A 180 75.50 -70.07 -11.18
N ALA A 181 76.65 -70.35 -11.78
CA ALA A 181 77.92 -70.39 -11.08
C ALA A 181 78.19 -68.97 -10.52
N THR A 182 77.91 -68.77 -9.23
CA THR A 182 78.21 -67.55 -8.47
C THR A 182 79.71 -67.36 -8.22
N GLY A 183 80.56 -67.81 -9.15
CA GLY A 183 82.02 -67.70 -9.09
C GLY A 183 82.61 -66.70 -10.09
N ALA A 184 81.83 -66.18 -11.05
CA ALA A 184 82.35 -65.27 -12.09
C ALA A 184 82.06 -63.78 -11.86
N PHE A 185 81.38 -63.41 -10.77
CA PHE A 185 80.97 -62.02 -10.50
C PHE A 185 81.39 -61.49 -9.11
N SER A 186 82.29 -62.17 -8.41
CA SER A 186 82.78 -61.73 -7.08
C SER A 186 83.62 -60.45 -7.10
N ASP A 187 84.06 -59.99 -8.28
CA ASP A 187 84.97 -58.83 -8.40
C ASP A 187 84.27 -57.49 -8.65
N TYR A 188 82.94 -57.44 -8.73
CA TYR A 188 82.20 -56.19 -8.88
C TYR A 188 81.79 -55.57 -7.52
N LYS A 189 82.73 -55.45 -6.57
CA LYS A 189 82.51 -54.68 -5.33
C LYS A 189 82.53 -53.15 -5.56
N GLY A 190 82.96 -52.67 -6.71
CA GLY A 190 83.09 -51.23 -7.00
C GLY A 190 81.86 -50.55 -7.62
N VAL A 191 81.06 -51.25 -8.44
CA VAL A 191 80.08 -50.57 -9.32
C VAL A 191 78.68 -50.44 -8.68
N ARG A 192 78.30 -51.37 -7.79
CA ARG A 192 76.96 -51.36 -7.17
C ARG A 192 76.79 -50.21 -6.15
N GLY A 193 77.87 -49.82 -5.46
CA GLY A 193 77.86 -48.66 -4.56
C GLY A 193 77.70 -47.33 -5.32
N ALA A 194 78.34 -47.22 -6.48
CA ALA A 194 78.26 -46.02 -7.32
C ALA A 194 76.88 -45.86 -7.98
N LEU A 195 76.24 -46.96 -8.42
CA LEU A 195 74.92 -46.90 -9.05
C LEU A 195 73.80 -46.57 -8.05
N MET A 196 73.83 -47.10 -6.82
CA MET A 196 72.83 -46.73 -5.80
C MET A 196 72.96 -45.27 -5.36
N GLN A 197 74.19 -44.72 -5.26
CA GLN A 197 74.36 -43.29 -4.96
C GLN A 197 73.94 -42.39 -6.13
N ALA A 198 74.09 -42.83 -7.38
CA ALA A 198 73.60 -42.09 -8.54
C ALA A 198 72.05 -42.10 -8.63
N GLN A 199 71.39 -43.21 -8.31
CA GLN A 199 69.92 -43.28 -8.28
C GLN A 199 69.30 -42.47 -7.13
N LEU A 200 69.95 -42.41 -5.96
CA LEU A 200 69.49 -41.56 -4.85
C LEU A 200 69.70 -40.05 -5.12
N ARG A 201 70.63 -39.66 -5.99
CA ARG A 201 70.80 -38.27 -6.43
C ARG A 201 69.85 -37.89 -7.58
N SER A 202 69.44 -38.83 -8.43
CA SER A 202 68.57 -38.56 -9.58
C SER A 202 67.08 -38.37 -9.23
N THR A 203 66.62 -38.77 -8.05
CA THR A 203 65.21 -38.55 -7.61
C THR A 203 65.02 -37.29 -6.78
N ALA A 204 66.05 -36.45 -6.62
CA ALA A 204 65.97 -35.22 -5.83
C ALA A 204 65.77 -33.93 -6.68
N SER A 205 65.81 -34.01 -8.02
CA SER A 205 65.69 -32.82 -8.87
C SER A 205 65.00 -33.09 -10.20
N SER A 206 63.67 -33.08 -10.23
CA SER A 206 62.85 -32.53 -11.33
C SER A 206 61.37 -32.75 -11.00
N GLY A 207 60.60 -31.67 -10.89
CA GLY A 207 59.15 -31.76 -10.63
C GLY A 207 58.51 -30.55 -9.95
N THR A 208 59.02 -29.34 -10.19
CA THR A 208 58.15 -28.15 -10.20
C THR A 208 57.20 -28.27 -11.39
N VAL A 209 55.88 -28.18 -11.16
CA VAL A 209 54.92 -27.36 -11.93
C VAL A 209 53.48 -27.74 -11.53
N SER A 210 52.78 -26.67 -11.12
CA SER A 210 51.35 -26.36 -11.27
C SER A 210 50.25 -27.11 -10.51
N ASP A 211 49.44 -26.25 -9.88
CA ASP A 211 47.98 -26.26 -9.79
C ASP A 211 47.30 -26.93 -8.61
N GLY A 212 46.54 -26.09 -7.87
CA GLY A 212 45.49 -26.56 -6.98
C GLY A 212 45.25 -25.75 -5.70
N HIS A 213 45.29 -24.42 -5.74
CA HIS A 213 44.60 -23.62 -4.71
C HIS A 213 43.11 -23.95 -4.75
N GLY A 214 42.57 -24.64 -3.75
CA GLY A 214 41.16 -25.03 -3.81
C GLY A 214 40.58 -25.77 -2.61
N ALA A 215 40.88 -25.38 -1.37
CA ALA A 215 40.08 -25.82 -0.21
C ALA A 215 40.28 -24.89 0.99
N GLY A 216 39.51 -23.79 1.06
CA GLY A 216 39.50 -22.92 2.25
C GLY A 216 38.52 -21.75 2.20
N GLY A 217 38.05 -21.36 1.01
CA GLY A 217 37.27 -20.12 0.83
C GLY A 217 35.77 -20.16 1.16
N SER A 218 35.17 -21.31 1.51
CA SER A 218 33.69 -21.37 1.62
C SER A 218 33.11 -20.82 2.93
N GLY A 219 33.91 -20.62 3.98
CA GLY A 219 33.44 -20.12 5.27
C GLY A 219 33.47 -18.60 5.42
N VAL A 220 34.42 -17.94 4.76
CA VAL A 220 34.63 -16.49 4.88
C VAL A 220 33.71 -15.72 3.94
N VAL A 221 33.51 -16.22 2.71
CA VAL A 221 32.61 -15.59 1.73
C VAL A 221 31.15 -15.60 2.19
N LEU A 222 30.69 -16.62 2.92
CA LEU A 222 29.33 -16.64 3.47
C LEU A 222 29.17 -15.68 4.66
N LYS A 223 30.23 -15.43 5.45
CA LYS A 223 30.19 -14.43 6.52
C LYS A 223 30.20 -13.00 5.96
N GLU A 224 31.03 -12.74 4.96
CA GLU A 224 31.04 -11.43 4.28
C GLU A 224 29.72 -11.15 3.57
N GLN A 225 29.15 -12.13 2.86
CA GLN A 225 27.84 -11.99 2.20
C GLN A 225 26.67 -11.83 3.19
N LEU A 226 26.72 -12.47 4.36
CA LEU A 226 25.71 -12.22 5.41
C LEU A 226 25.85 -10.81 6.00
N THR A 227 27.07 -10.33 6.21
CA THR A 227 27.31 -8.98 6.75
C THR A 227 26.97 -7.87 5.73
N GLU A 228 27.13 -8.13 4.44
CA GLU A 228 26.68 -7.22 3.38
C GLU A 228 25.16 -7.20 3.24
N LEU A 229 24.49 -8.35 3.41
CA LEU A 229 23.03 -8.40 3.44
C LEU A 229 22.46 -7.62 4.64
N ASP A 230 23.03 -7.76 5.84
CA ASP A 230 22.61 -6.99 7.01
C ASP A 230 22.89 -5.48 6.86
N ARG A 231 24.01 -5.09 6.23
CA ARG A 231 24.27 -3.67 5.88
C ARG A 231 23.30 -3.15 4.81
N SER A 232 22.89 -3.99 3.85
CA SER A 232 21.94 -3.61 2.80
C SER A 232 20.50 -3.44 3.34
N LEU A 233 20.14 -4.20 4.38
CA LEU A 233 18.84 -4.08 5.05
C LEU A 233 18.82 -2.87 6.00
N SER A 234 19.92 -2.62 6.71
CA SER A 234 20.05 -1.47 7.62
C SER A 234 20.17 -0.12 6.89
N SER A 235 20.71 -0.10 5.65
CA SER A 235 20.73 1.10 4.81
C SER A 235 19.38 1.40 4.14
N ARG A 236 18.48 0.41 4.01
CA ARG A 236 17.12 0.62 3.47
C ARG A 236 16.14 1.21 4.49
N SER A 237 16.35 1.03 5.80
CA SER A 237 15.51 1.63 6.84
C SER A 237 15.83 3.09 7.16
N ASN A 238 16.93 3.64 6.62
CA ASN A 238 17.40 5.01 6.87
C ASN A 238 17.22 5.95 5.67
N MET A 239 16.28 5.66 4.76
CA MET A 239 15.88 6.61 3.72
C MET A 239 15.05 7.75 4.34
N PRO A 240 15.54 9.00 4.37
CA PRO A 240 14.73 10.13 4.82
C PRO A 240 13.53 10.31 3.88
N PRO A 241 12.37 10.75 4.40
CA PRO A 241 11.18 10.94 3.58
C PRO A 241 11.50 11.93 2.47
N ARG A 242 11.36 11.47 1.21
CA ARG A 242 11.49 12.31 0.02
C ARG A 242 10.53 13.50 0.16
N LYS A 243 11.08 14.67 0.46
CA LYS A 243 10.38 15.96 0.34
C LYS A 243 9.95 16.10 -1.12
N ARG A 244 8.67 15.86 -1.38
CA ARG A 244 8.03 16.13 -2.67
C ARG A 244 8.17 17.64 -2.92
N LYS A 245 9.03 17.97 -3.89
CA LYS A 245 9.19 19.30 -4.45
C LYS A 245 7.87 19.65 -5.14
N ALA A 246 7.09 20.52 -4.51
CA ALA A 246 5.88 21.08 -5.13
C ALA A 246 6.28 21.86 -6.39
N PRO A 247 5.49 21.79 -7.48
CA PRO A 247 5.73 22.60 -8.65
C PRO A 247 5.45 24.07 -8.33
N ALA A 248 6.44 24.92 -8.61
CA ALA A 248 6.28 26.35 -8.68
C ALA A 248 5.70 26.71 -10.05
N GLU A 249 4.54 27.37 -10.06
CA GLU A 249 4.19 28.49 -10.97
C GLU A 249 2.70 28.83 -10.80
N ALA A 250 2.43 30.00 -10.22
CA ALA A 250 1.50 31.01 -10.72
C ALA A 250 1.39 32.12 -9.67
N ARG A 251 1.93 33.29 -10.04
CA ARG A 251 1.66 34.56 -9.37
C ARG A 251 0.21 34.95 -9.62
N SER A 252 -0.53 35.21 -8.56
CA SER A 252 -1.59 36.22 -8.54
C SER A 252 -1.69 36.78 -7.13
N GLU A 253 -1.52 38.08 -7.05
CA GLU A 253 -1.71 38.94 -5.89
C GLU A 253 -3.13 38.79 -5.35
N GLU A 254 -3.31 38.66 -4.02
CA GLU A 254 -4.35 39.38 -3.24
C GLU A 254 -4.36 38.96 -1.76
N SER A 255 -4.15 39.97 -0.91
CA SER A 255 -5.02 40.31 0.23
C SER A 255 -5.25 39.29 1.37
N SER A 256 -4.44 39.44 2.41
CA SER A 256 -4.83 39.47 3.83
C SER A 256 -6.20 38.92 4.28
N LYS A 257 -6.22 37.72 4.89
CA LYS A 257 -6.86 37.50 6.21
C LYS A 257 -6.56 36.11 6.79
N SER A 258 -5.88 36.12 7.93
CA SER A 258 -5.62 34.97 8.79
C SER A 258 -6.89 34.44 9.47
N PRO A 259 -7.18 33.12 9.45
CA PRO A 259 -8.19 32.52 10.31
C PRO A 259 -7.59 32.07 11.67
N PRO A 260 -8.34 32.16 12.78
CA PRO A 260 -7.82 31.85 14.11
C PRO A 260 -7.70 30.35 14.37
N LYS A 261 -6.62 29.99 15.06
CA LYS A 261 -6.34 28.65 15.61
C LYS A 261 -7.47 28.20 16.54
N ARG A 262 -8.27 27.22 16.09
CA ARG A 262 -9.17 26.47 16.97
C ARG A 262 -8.40 25.36 17.68
N LYS A 263 -8.38 25.42 19.01
CA LYS A 263 -7.91 24.34 19.90
C LYS A 263 -8.90 23.17 19.86
N PRO A 264 -8.46 21.90 19.85
CA PRO A 264 -9.34 20.78 20.16
C PRO A 264 -9.46 20.66 21.69
N ARG A 265 -10.67 20.75 22.22
CA ARG A 265 -10.95 20.57 23.64
C ARG A 265 -12.20 19.69 23.80
N LEU A 266 -11.98 18.51 24.39
CA LEU A 266 -12.96 17.62 25.06
C LEU A 266 -14.02 17.02 24.11
N GLU A 267 -14.64 15.87 24.31
CA GLU A 267 -14.69 14.83 25.34
C GLU A 267 -15.42 13.67 24.61
N GLU A 268 -14.96 12.42 24.73
CA GLU A 268 -15.67 11.44 25.56
C GLU A 268 -17.12 11.16 25.14
N ALA A 269 -17.32 10.50 23.98
CA ALA A 269 -18.58 9.81 23.67
C ALA A 269 -18.39 8.76 22.56
N SER A 270 -17.83 7.59 22.88
CA SER A 270 -18.19 6.34 22.18
C SER A 270 -17.67 5.08 22.90
N LYS A 271 -18.08 4.92 24.16
CA LYS A 271 -18.12 3.62 24.83
C LYS A 271 -19.60 3.29 25.08
N ARG A 272 -20.30 2.77 24.06
CA ARG A 272 -21.60 2.08 24.18
C ARG A 272 -21.97 1.45 22.83
N ALA A 273 -21.33 0.33 22.52
CA ALA A 273 -21.86 -0.65 21.55
C ALA A 273 -21.28 -2.05 21.83
N SER A 274 -21.15 -2.42 23.11
CA SER A 274 -21.07 -3.83 23.52
C SER A 274 -22.49 -4.36 23.61
N GLY A 275 -23.10 -4.58 22.44
CA GLY A 275 -24.40 -5.21 22.27
C GLY A 275 -24.21 -6.69 21.93
N SER A 276 -24.18 -7.51 22.98
CA SER A 276 -24.28 -8.96 22.92
C SER A 276 -25.56 -9.37 22.18
N LEU A 277 -25.45 -9.86 20.93
CA LEU A 277 -26.50 -10.64 20.28
C LEU A 277 -26.04 -12.10 20.18
N ARG A 278 -26.39 -12.81 21.24
CA ARG A 278 -26.36 -14.27 21.38
C ARG A 278 -27.73 -14.83 20.97
N LEU A 279 -27.68 -15.96 20.27
CA LEU A 279 -28.77 -16.92 19.97
C LEU A 279 -29.85 -16.41 18.99
N SER A 280 -30.10 -17.07 17.86
CA SER A 280 -30.69 -18.42 17.77
C SER A 280 -30.57 -18.90 16.30
N ARG A 281 -29.94 -20.04 15.99
CA ARG A 281 -30.50 -21.40 15.95
C ARG A 281 -31.90 -21.46 15.30
N ILE A 282 -31.93 -21.56 13.96
CA ILE A 282 -33.02 -22.20 13.23
C ILE A 282 -32.38 -23.19 12.27
N GLY A 283 -32.62 -24.48 12.53
CA GLY A 283 -32.40 -25.55 11.57
C GLY A 283 -33.72 -25.85 10.85
N ALA A 284 -33.61 -26.17 9.56
CA ALA A 284 -34.48 -27.08 8.81
C ALA A 284 -33.75 -27.30 7.46
N LEU A 285 -33.16 -28.47 7.19
CA LEU A 285 -33.84 -29.64 6.61
C LEU A 285 -34.70 -29.27 5.39
N ARG A 286 -34.18 -29.48 4.18
CA ARG A 286 -34.81 -30.39 3.23
C ARG A 286 -33.93 -30.75 2.03
N ASP A 287 -33.93 -32.05 1.79
CA ASP A 287 -33.39 -32.78 0.66
C ASP A 287 -34.09 -32.45 -0.67
N THR A 288 -33.39 -32.70 -1.78
CA THR A 288 -33.82 -33.38 -3.02
C THR A 288 -32.77 -33.09 -4.10
N SER A 289 -31.84 -34.01 -4.34
CA SER A 289 -31.94 -34.99 -5.44
C SER A 289 -32.26 -34.34 -6.80
N THR A 290 -31.26 -34.10 -7.63
CA THR A 290 -31.43 -34.16 -9.08
C THR A 290 -30.22 -34.81 -9.72
N SER A 291 -30.42 -36.10 -10.00
CA SER A 291 -29.68 -36.93 -10.93
C SER A 291 -29.80 -36.42 -12.36
N GLY A 292 -28.71 -36.46 -13.12
CA GLY A 292 -28.71 -36.37 -14.57
C GLY A 292 -27.32 -36.00 -15.05
N GLY A 293 -26.65 -36.72 -15.92
CA GLY A 293 -26.98 -37.91 -16.69
C GLY A 293 -25.75 -38.19 -17.54
N ILE A 294 -25.32 -39.44 -17.55
CA ILE A 294 -24.19 -39.93 -18.33
C ILE A 294 -24.62 -39.96 -19.80
N SER A 295 -23.78 -39.46 -20.70
CA SER A 295 -23.78 -39.90 -22.10
C SER A 295 -22.38 -39.83 -22.67
N SER A 296 -21.69 -40.95 -22.52
CA SER A 296 -20.67 -41.42 -23.45
C SER A 296 -21.34 -41.91 -24.72
N ARG A 297 -20.91 -41.43 -25.89
CA ARG A 297 -21.13 -42.16 -27.15
C ARG A 297 -19.95 -41.97 -28.08
N SER A 298 -19.11 -42.99 -28.08
CA SER A 298 -18.14 -43.32 -29.12
C SER A 298 -18.85 -44.02 -30.28
N SER A 299 -18.48 -43.67 -31.50
CA SER A 299 -18.51 -44.54 -32.69
C SER A 299 -17.38 -44.08 -33.60
#